data_AF-A0A1G0AF30-F1
#
_entry.id   AF-A0A1G0AF30-F1
#
_cell.length_a   1.000
_cell.length_b   1.000
_cell.length_c   1.000
_cell.angle_alpha   90.00
_cell.angle_beta   90.00
_cell.angle_gamma   90.00
#
_symmetry.space_group_name_H-M   'P 1'
#
loop_
_entity.id
_entity.type
_entity.pdbx_description
1 polymer ?
#
loop_
_entity_poly.entity_id
_entity_poly.type
_entity_poly.pdbx_seq_one_letter_code
_entity_poly.pdbx_strand_id
1 'polypeptide(L)'
;MTEIIRSDAPRRSSMAALAIGGLIIGILLFTGLTVLLALQVENGYGDAEADSYMALFLGVIFVLAAVATDVYRKEFLPDELIHKIRRPKIVPPRTFR
;
A
#
# COMPACT_ATOMS: atom_id res chain seq x y z
N MET A 1 1.69 -7.02 -41.38
CA MET A 1 2.55 -6.83 -40.19
C MET A 1 1.77 -5.98 -39.22
N THR A 2 1.29 -6.55 -38.13
CA THR A 2 0.58 -5.79 -37.09
C THR A 2 1.62 -5.13 -36.18
N GLU A 3 1.69 -3.80 -36.20
CA GLU A 3 2.46 -3.05 -35.21
C GLU A 3 1.92 -3.40 -33.82
N ILE A 4 2.76 -4.04 -33.02
CA ILE A 4 2.50 -4.20 -31.60
C ILE A 4 2.80 -2.83 -30.99
N ILE A 5 1.76 -2.06 -30.68
CA ILE A 5 1.89 -0.85 -29.87
C ILE A 5 2.34 -1.30 -28.48
N ARG A 6 3.65 -1.33 -28.24
CA ARG A 6 4.18 -1.40 -26.87
C ARG A 6 3.94 -0.03 -26.27
N SER A 7 2.94 0.07 -25.39
CA SER A 7 2.88 1.17 -24.44
C SER A 7 4.18 1.13 -23.64
N ASP A 8 4.96 2.21 -23.65
CA ASP A 8 6.11 2.35 -22.77
C ASP A 8 5.70 2.08 -21.32
N ALA A 9 6.63 1.56 -20.52
CA ALA A 9 6.36 1.35 -19.11
C ALA A 9 5.95 2.69 -18.46
N PRO A 10 4.87 2.74 -17.66
CA PRO A 10 4.44 3.96 -17.01
C PRO A 10 5.61 4.56 -16.21
N ARG A 11 5.85 5.86 -16.38
CA ARG A 11 6.90 6.59 -15.65
C ARG A 11 6.63 6.45 -14.15
N ARG A 12 7.52 5.77 -13.44
CA ARG A 12 7.45 5.66 -11.98
C ARG A 12 8.07 6.91 -11.34
N SER A 13 7.34 7.53 -10.41
CA SER A 13 7.82 8.69 -9.66
C SER A 13 8.94 8.30 -8.69
N SER A 14 10.14 8.86 -8.87
CA SER A 14 11.26 8.69 -7.94
C SER A 14 10.96 9.33 -6.57
N MET A 15 10.20 10.42 -6.56
CA MET A 15 9.74 11.09 -5.34
C MET A 15 8.77 10.22 -4.56
N ALA A 16 7.85 9.51 -5.24
CA ALA A 16 6.95 8.57 -4.58
C ALA A 16 7.71 7.40 -3.93
N ALA A 17 8.77 6.91 -4.59
CA ALA A 17 9.62 5.87 -4.03
C ALA A 17 10.33 6.34 -2.74
N LEU A 18 10.85 7.57 -2.72
CA LEU A 18 11.45 8.17 -1.53
C LEU A 18 10.43 8.38 -0.41
N ALA A 19 9.23 8.85 -0.73
CA ALA A 19 8.15 9.04 0.24
C ALA A 19 7.76 7.71 0.90
N ILE A 20 7.57 6.65 0.12
CA ILE A 20 7.30 5.29 0.65
C ILE A 20 8.47 4.82 1.52
N GLY A 21 9.72 5.05 1.10
CA GLY A 21 10.89 4.73 1.92
C GLY A 21 10.86 5.39 3.29
N GLY A 22 10.54 6.69 3.34
CA GLY A 22 10.37 7.43 4.60
C GLY A 22 9.24 6.90 5.46
N LEU A 23 8.09 6.55 4.85
CA LEU A 23 6.95 5.97 5.57
C LEU A 23 7.29 4.60 6.18
N ILE A 24 8.03 3.75 5.45
CA ILE A 24 8.49 2.45 5.94
C ILE A 24 9.43 2.63 7.13
N ILE A 25 10.37 3.58 7.06
CA ILE A 25 11.27 3.89 8.19
C ILE A 25 10.45 4.30 9.42
N GLY A 26 9.43 5.14 9.23
CA GLY A 26 8.50 5.51 10.29
C GLY A 26 7.80 4.30 10.91
N ILE A 27 7.26 3.40 10.07
CA ILE A 27 6.61 2.17 10.53
C ILE A 27 7.58 1.33 11.37
N LEU A 28 8.80 1.12 10.90
CA LEU A 28 9.82 0.34 11.62
C LEU A 28 10.19 0.99 12.95
N LEU A 29 10.32 2.32 12.99
CA LEU A 29 10.60 3.06 14.22
C LEU A 29 9.48 2.85 15.26
N PHE A 30 8.23 3.09 14.88
CA PHE A 30 7.10 2.92 15.81
C PHE A 30 6.90 1.46 16.21
N THR A 31 7.17 0.50 15.31
CA THR A 31 7.17 -0.93 15.65
C THR A 31 8.28 -1.28 16.65
N GLY A 32 9.46 -0.65 16.54
CA GLY A 32 10.51 -0.81 17.54
C GLY A 32 10.10 -0.23 18.90
N LEU A 33 9.44 0.93 18.91
CA LEU A 33 8.94 1.55 20.14
C LEU A 33 7.85 0.72 20.83
N THR A 34 6.92 0.11 20.08
CA THR A 34 5.92 -0.79 20.67
C THR A 34 6.57 -2.01 21.30
N VAL A 35 7.55 -2.63 20.64
CA VAL A 35 8.29 -3.77 21.20
C VAL A 35 9.06 -3.37 22.45
N LEU A 36 9.75 -2.22 22.43
CA LEU A 36 10.49 -1.71 23.59
C LEU A 36 9.55 -1.49 24.77
N LEU A 37 8.40 -0.85 24.54
CA LEU A 37 7.39 -0.62 25.57
C LEU A 37 6.83 -1.93 26.12
N ALA A 38 6.54 -2.90 25.26
CA ALA A 38 6.07 -4.23 25.69
C ALA A 38 7.10 -4.92 26.60
N LEU A 39 8.39 -4.85 26.26
CA LEU A 39 9.46 -5.39 27.10
C LEU A 39 9.56 -4.65 28.45
N GLN A 40 9.33 -3.34 28.49
CA GLN A 40 9.32 -2.60 29.77
C GLN A 40 8.18 -3.06 30.67
N VAL A 41 6.98 -3.24 30.11
CA VAL A 41 5.81 -3.73 30.84
C VAL A 41 6.05 -5.15 31.37
N GLU A 42 6.57 -6.05 30.53
CA GLU A 42 6.88 -7.43 30.93
C GLU A 42 7.91 -7.50 32.07
N ASN A 43 8.93 -6.64 32.04
CA ASN A 43 9.96 -6.57 33.08
C ASN A 43 9.54 -5.80 34.34
N GLY A 44 8.29 -5.32 34.41
CA GLY A 44 7.76 -4.60 35.57
C GLY A 44 8.23 -3.14 35.70
N TYR A 45 8.80 -2.57 34.63
CA TYR A 45 9.20 -1.15 34.55
C TYR A 45 8.16 -0.26 33.86
N GLY A 46 6.98 -0.82 33.53
CA GLY A 46 5.90 -0.09 32.87
C GLY A 46 5.28 0.99 33.76
N ASP A 47 5.00 2.16 33.18
CA ASP A 47 4.21 3.21 33.79
C ASP A 47 2.70 2.94 33.65
N ALA A 48 1.85 3.62 34.43
CA ALA A 48 0.40 3.49 34.41
C ALA A 48 -0.21 3.82 33.03
N GLU A 49 0.49 4.59 32.20
CA GLU A 49 0.06 5.02 30.87
C GLU A 49 0.57 4.12 29.73
N ALA A 50 1.19 2.97 30.04
CA ALA A 50 1.76 2.07 29.02
C ALA A 50 0.73 1.65 27.96
N ASP A 51 -0.52 1.38 28.36
CA ASP A 51 -1.59 1.02 27.43
C ASP A 51 -1.94 2.17 26.47
N SER A 52 -1.96 3.41 26.99
CA SER A 52 -2.20 4.63 26.19
C SER A 52 -1.11 4.83 25.13
N TYR A 53 0.17 4.67 25.52
CA TYR A 53 1.30 4.77 24.60
C TYR A 53 1.27 3.66 23.54
N MET A 54 0.95 2.43 23.96
CA MET A 54 0.83 1.29 23.04
C MET A 54 -0.26 1.53 21.98
N ALA A 55 -1.43 2.00 22.42
CA ALA A 55 -2.54 2.35 21.53
C ALA A 55 -2.14 3.45 20.54
N LEU A 56 -1.45 4.49 21.01
CA LEU A 56 -0.97 5.58 20.15
C LEU A 56 0.03 5.08 19.11
N PHE A 57 1.04 4.32 19.51
CA PHE A 57 2.07 3.83 18.58
C PHE A 57 1.48 2.88 17.54
N LEU A 58 0.60 1.96 17.96
CA LEU A 58 -0.12 1.09 17.03
C LEU A 58 -1.00 1.91 16.07
N GLY A 59 -1.71 2.92 16.57
CA GLY A 59 -2.50 3.83 15.75
C GLY A 59 -1.66 4.53 14.68
N VAL A 60 -0.48 5.03 15.05
CA VAL A 60 0.45 5.66 14.10
C VAL A 60 0.95 4.68 13.06
N ILE A 61 1.27 3.43 13.44
CA ILE A 61 1.66 2.37 12.50
C ILE A 61 0.57 2.15 11.45
N PHE A 62 -0.70 2.04 11.87
CA PHE A 62 -1.82 1.87 10.94
C PHE A 62 -1.99 3.06 10.00
N VAL A 63 -1.86 4.29 10.50
CA VAL A 63 -1.96 5.51 9.67
C VAL A 63 -0.82 5.54 8.64
N LEU A 64 0.42 5.28 9.06
CA LEU A 64 1.57 5.24 8.14
C LEU A 64 1.42 4.14 7.09
N ALA A 65 0.97 2.95 7.47
CA ALA A 65 0.72 1.85 6.55
C ALA A 65 -0.39 2.17 5.55
N ALA A 66 -1.48 2.81 6.00
CA ALA A 66 -2.57 3.25 5.12
C ALA A 66 -2.07 4.27 4.09
N VAL A 67 -1.31 5.28 4.53
CA VAL A 67 -0.74 6.30 3.63
C VAL A 67 0.26 5.66 2.66
N ALA A 68 1.13 4.77 3.12
CA ALA A 68 2.09 4.07 2.26
C ALA A 68 1.38 3.24 1.19
N THR A 69 0.29 2.57 1.56
CA THR A 69 -0.52 1.77 0.62
C THR A 69 -1.24 2.65 -0.39
N ASP A 70 -1.76 3.81 0.03
CA ASP A 70 -2.43 4.77 -0.87
C ASP A 70 -1.44 5.37 -1.89
N VAL A 71 -0.25 5.78 -1.44
CA VAL A 71 0.82 6.26 -2.33
C VAL A 71 1.25 5.14 -3.28
N TYR A 72 1.43 3.92 -2.77
CA TYR A 72 1.79 2.77 -3.60
C TYR A 72 0.75 2.50 -4.69
N ARG A 73 -0.55 2.52 -4.32
CA ARG A 73 -1.65 2.31 -5.26
C ARG A 73 -1.65 3.38 -6.36
N LYS A 74 -1.54 4.65 -5.99
CA LYS A 74 -1.60 5.77 -6.95
C LYS A 74 -0.45 5.77 -7.94
N GLU A 75 0.76 5.45 -7.49
CA GLU A 75 1.99 5.66 -8.27
C GLU A 75 2.52 4.39 -8.93
N PHE A 76 2.27 3.21 -8.35
CA PHE A 76 2.84 1.94 -8.82
C PHE A 76 1.80 0.92 -9.28
N LEU A 77 0.52 1.12 -8.94
CA LEU A 77 -0.61 0.30 -9.37
C LEU A 77 -1.65 1.10 -10.18
N PRO A 78 -1.25 1.73 -11.31
CA PRO A 78 -2.16 2.56 -12.07
C PRO A 78 -3.29 1.72 -12.69
N ASP A 79 -4.54 2.18 -12.53
CA ASP A 79 -5.77 1.50 -12.98
C ASP A 79 -5.79 1.22 -14.50
N GLU A 80 -4.98 1.95 -15.27
CA GLU A 80 -4.77 1.77 -16.71
C GLU A 80 -4.04 0.47 -17.09
N LEU A 81 -3.33 -0.17 -16.15
CA LEU A 81 -2.82 -1.53 -16.33
C LEU A 81 -3.95 -2.58 -16.28
N ILE A 82 -5.14 -2.22 -15.80
CA ILE A 82 -6.33 -3.08 -15.82
C ILE A 82 -7.11 -2.79 -17.11
N HIS A 83 -6.51 -3.12 -18.24
CA HIS A 83 -7.26 -3.24 -19.49
C HIS A 83 -8.10 -4.52 -19.40
N LYS A 84 -9.39 -4.37 -19.12
CA LYS A 84 -10.35 -5.46 -19.26
C LYS A 84 -10.36 -5.86 -20.74
N ILE A 85 -9.69 -6.96 -21.10
CA ILE A 85 -9.79 -7.55 -22.43
C ILE A 85 -11.29 -7.77 -22.70
N ARG A 86 -11.90 -6.89 -23.50
CA ARG A 86 -13.26 -7.12 -23.99
C ARG A 86 -13.18 -8.29 -24.94
N ARG A 87 -13.44 -9.51 -24.44
CA ARG A 87 -13.74 -10.62 -25.34
C ARG A 87 -14.93 -10.17 -26.19
N PRO A 88 -14.87 -10.30 -27.53
CA PRO A 88 -16.04 -10.04 -28.35
C PRO A 88 -17.16 -10.92 -27.81
N LYS A 89 -18.29 -10.32 -27.43
CA LYS A 89 -19.49 -11.09 -27.12
C LYS A 89 -19.85 -11.80 -28.42
N ILE A 90 -19.68 -13.11 -28.44
CA ILE A 90 -20.18 -13.95 -29.53
C ILE A 90 -21.69 -13.85 -29.46
N VAL A 91 -22.25 -12.89 -30.18
CA VAL A 91 -23.70 -12.77 -30.38
C VAL A 91 -23.99 -13.66 -31.58
N PRO A 92 -24.65 -14.83 -31.40
CA PRO A 92 -25.07 -15.63 -32.54
C PRO A 92 -25.96 -14.74 -33.42
N PRO A 93 -25.76 -14.72 -34.75
CA PRO A 93 -26.64 -13.99 -35.63
C PRO A 93 -28.06 -14.51 -35.40
N ARG A 94 -28.98 -13.63 -35.03
CA ARG A 94 -30.40 -13.97 -35.04
C ARG A 94 -30.75 -14.18 -36.50
N THR A 95 -30.90 -15.43 -36.91
CA THR A 95 -31.55 -15.77 -38.17
C THR A 95 -33.01 -15.38 -38.00
N PHE A 96 -33.32 -14.12 -38.31
CA PHE A 96 -34.69 -13.69 -38.50
C PHE A 96 -35.25 -14.52 -39.65
N ARG A 97 -36.24 -15.34 -39.31
CA ARG A 97 -36.98 -16.22 -40.23
C ARG A 97 -38.27 -15.53 -40.62
#